data_AF-A0A9D5VXB6-F1
#
_entry.id   AF-A0A9D5VXB6-F1
#
_cell.length_a   1.000
_cell.length_b   1.000
_cell.length_c   1.000
_cell.angle_alpha   90.00
_cell.angle_beta   90.00
_cell.angle_gamma   90.00
#
_symmetry.space_group_name_H-M   'P 1'
#
loop_
_entity.id
_entity.type
_entity.pdbx_description
1 polymer ?
#
loop_
_entity_poly.entity_id
_entity_poly.type
_entity_poly.pdbx_seq_one_letter_code
_entity_poly.pdbx_strand_id
1 'polypeptide(L)'
;VGINPFSMEIAKYAVNYVPVKFIDTNPSQCSLIDEEKGMQFLCRNALDDHIYSELAETGFRRAIALTPNDALNSLVVNHIQAFFGINSVFKSIASLKENALDQAAKEHHPLSTLAFDKNFNFIEASKKILEGKASIVEKDASLSEEKDIPIFQIKEKGIKIIRSGNKVEGKVIYYVEEKKELI
;
A
#
# COMPACT_ATOMS: atom_id res chain seq x y z
N VAL A 1 6.21 0.27 -2.80
CA VAL A 1 7.17 -0.84 -3.00
C VAL A 1 6.40 -2.13 -3.08
N GLY A 2 6.66 -2.95 -4.10
CA GLY A 2 5.88 -4.16 -4.40
C GLY A 2 4.75 -3.87 -5.38
N ILE A 3 4.87 -4.41 -6.60
CA ILE A 3 3.85 -4.37 -7.65
C ILE A 3 3.01 -5.65 -7.57
N ASN A 4 1.71 -5.49 -7.36
CA ASN A 4 0.72 -6.56 -7.26
C ASN A 4 -0.68 -6.02 -7.58
N PRO A 5 -1.69 -6.89 -7.80
CA PRO A 5 -3.05 -6.46 -8.11
C PRO A 5 -3.63 -5.41 -7.14
N PHE A 6 -3.44 -5.59 -5.83
CA PHE A 6 -3.94 -4.64 -4.84
C PHE A 6 -3.24 -3.28 -4.94
N SER A 7 -1.91 -3.26 -5.01
CA SER A 7 -1.14 -2.01 -5.10
C SER A 7 -1.43 -1.24 -6.38
N MET A 8 -1.69 -1.95 -7.48
CA MET A 8 -2.06 -1.35 -8.77
C MET A 8 -3.44 -0.71 -8.69
N GLU A 9 -4.44 -1.42 -8.14
CA GLU A 9 -5.79 -0.86 -8.02
C GLU A 9 -5.83 0.38 -7.12
N ILE A 10 -5.16 0.38 -5.96
CA ILE A 10 -5.13 1.58 -5.12
C ILE A 10 -4.41 2.76 -5.81
N ALA A 11 -3.42 2.47 -6.66
CA ALA A 11 -2.66 3.50 -7.36
C ALA A 11 -3.47 4.18 -8.48
N LYS A 12 -4.35 3.43 -9.17
CA LYS A 12 -5.29 3.99 -10.17
C LYS A 12 -6.16 5.10 -9.60
N TYR A 13 -6.51 5.02 -8.31
CA TYR A 13 -7.24 6.07 -7.61
C TYR A 13 -6.30 7.14 -7.04
N ALA A 14 -5.21 6.72 -6.38
CA ALA A 14 -4.28 7.63 -5.72
C ALA A 14 -3.60 8.63 -6.67
N VAL A 15 -3.32 8.22 -7.92
CA VAL A 15 -2.61 9.05 -8.92
C VAL A 15 -3.36 10.34 -9.27
N ASN A 16 -4.69 10.37 -9.07
CA ASN A 16 -5.50 11.57 -9.28
C ASN A 16 -5.27 12.65 -8.22
N TYR A 17 -4.62 12.30 -7.11
CA TYR A 17 -4.47 13.16 -5.94
C TYR A 17 -3.01 13.39 -5.54
N VAL A 18 -2.12 12.44 -5.86
CA VAL A 18 -0.69 12.51 -5.55
C VAL A 18 0.13 11.81 -6.64
N PRO A 19 1.37 12.23 -6.92
CA PRO A 19 2.29 11.44 -7.74
C PRO A 19 2.52 10.06 -7.12
N VAL A 20 2.44 9.01 -7.93
CA VAL A 20 2.66 7.63 -7.49
C VAL A 20 3.85 7.04 -8.23
N LYS A 21 4.76 6.41 -7.47
CA LYS A 21 5.89 5.68 -8.02
C LYS A 21 6.00 4.30 -7.40
N PHE A 22 6.13 3.30 -8.25
CA PHE A 22 6.38 1.92 -7.89
C PHE A 22 7.87 1.62 -7.90
N ILE A 23 8.28 0.75 -6.99
CA ILE A 23 9.62 0.18 -6.92
C ILE A 23 9.43 -1.32 -6.74
N ASP A 24 10.01 -2.10 -7.64
CA ASP A 24 10.00 -3.57 -7.60
C ASP A 24 11.27 -4.10 -8.29
N THR A 25 11.69 -5.32 -7.94
CA THR A 25 12.83 -6.00 -8.56
C THR A 25 12.41 -6.95 -9.68
N ASN A 26 11.12 -7.27 -9.80
CA ASN A 26 10.63 -8.21 -10.78
C ASN A 26 10.48 -7.53 -12.16
N PRO A 27 11.35 -7.86 -13.14
CA PRO A 27 11.35 -7.20 -14.43
C PRO A 27 10.07 -7.46 -15.22
N SER A 28 9.41 -8.61 -15.05
CA SER A 28 8.16 -8.89 -15.76
C SER A 28 7.02 -7.98 -15.30
N GLN A 29 6.98 -7.65 -14.01
CA GLN A 29 6.02 -6.69 -13.46
C GLN A 29 6.33 -5.26 -13.92
N CYS A 30 7.62 -4.93 -14.06
CA CYS A 30 8.04 -3.60 -14.49
C CYS A 30 7.85 -3.37 -16.00
N SER A 31 7.98 -4.42 -16.83
CA SER A 31 7.82 -4.33 -18.28
C SER A 31 6.37 -4.34 -18.76
N LEU A 32 5.44 -4.83 -17.92
CA LEU A 32 4.02 -4.92 -18.27
C LEU A 32 3.27 -3.60 -18.11
N ILE A 33 3.93 -2.56 -17.60
CA ILE A 33 3.29 -1.31 -17.23
C ILE A 33 3.93 -0.16 -18.02
N ASP A 34 3.53 -0.07 -19.28
CA ASP A 34 3.67 1.18 -20.04
C ASP A 34 2.86 2.25 -19.30
N GLU A 35 3.56 3.28 -18.80
CA GLU A 35 3.08 4.48 -18.09
C GLU A 35 1.54 4.61 -18.01
N GLU A 36 0.90 3.81 -17.16
CA GLU A 36 -0.54 3.96 -16.91
C GLU A 36 -0.72 5.32 -16.22
N LYS A 37 -1.31 6.28 -16.95
CA LYS A 37 -1.76 7.62 -16.51
C LYS A 37 -1.05 8.15 -15.25
N GLY A 38 0.18 8.61 -15.40
CA GLY A 38 0.89 9.35 -14.35
C GLY A 38 1.52 8.50 -13.24
N MET A 39 1.50 7.17 -13.36
CA MET A 39 2.26 6.27 -12.49
C MET A 39 3.65 6.03 -13.07
N GLN A 40 4.68 6.14 -12.21
CA GLN A 40 6.08 5.90 -12.59
C GLN A 40 6.57 4.57 -11.99
N PHE A 41 7.49 3.90 -12.68
CA PHE A 41 8.00 2.58 -12.27
C PHE A 41 9.52 2.57 -12.22
N LEU A 42 10.08 2.01 -11.15
CA LEU A 42 11.51 1.76 -11.00
C LEU A 42 11.77 0.27 -10.80
N CYS A 43 12.34 -0.37 -11.83
CA CYS A 43 12.79 -1.76 -11.74
C CYS A 43 14.18 -1.81 -11.05
N ARG A 44 14.18 -1.71 -9.73
CA ARG A 44 15.40 -1.61 -8.90
C ARG A 44 15.17 -2.25 -7.53
N ASN A 45 16.27 -2.55 -6.85
CA ASN A 45 16.22 -3.04 -5.47
C ASN A 45 15.68 -1.94 -4.55
N ALA A 46 14.65 -2.26 -3.76
CA ALA A 46 14.07 -1.34 -2.79
C ALA A 46 14.97 -1.05 -1.57
N LEU A 47 16.18 -1.60 -1.53
CA LEU A 47 17.21 -1.31 -0.52
C LEU A 47 18.39 -0.49 -1.09
N ASP A 48 18.22 0.08 -2.28
CA ASP A 48 19.20 0.98 -2.89
C ASP A 48 18.98 2.43 -2.40
N ASP A 49 19.94 2.94 -1.64
CA ASP A 49 19.94 4.28 -1.04
C ASP A 49 19.80 5.41 -2.09
N HIS A 50 20.35 5.21 -3.29
CA HIS A 50 20.35 6.24 -4.32
C HIS A 50 18.92 6.59 -4.77
N ILE A 51 18.04 5.58 -4.83
CA ILE A 51 16.64 5.77 -5.19
C ILE A 51 15.97 6.73 -4.22
N TYR A 52 16.12 6.52 -2.92
CA TYR A 52 15.38 7.31 -1.93
C TYR A 52 15.94 8.71 -1.75
N SER A 53 17.23 8.90 -1.98
CA SER A 53 17.85 10.22 -2.05
C SER A 53 17.25 11.05 -3.20
N GLU A 54 17.22 10.50 -4.42
CA GLU A 54 16.61 11.16 -5.58
C GLU A 54 15.10 11.41 -5.41
N LEU A 55 14.38 10.45 -4.82
CA LEU A 55 12.95 10.60 -4.54
C LEU A 55 12.70 11.70 -3.50
N ALA A 56 13.56 11.81 -2.49
CA ALA A 56 13.49 12.91 -1.53
C ALA A 56 13.76 14.26 -2.21
N GLU A 57 14.74 14.36 -3.11
CA GLU A 57 15.01 15.61 -3.83
C GLU A 57 13.82 16.03 -4.73
N THR A 58 13.15 15.06 -5.34
CA THR A 58 11.97 15.29 -6.21
C THR A 58 10.65 15.47 -5.47
N GLY A 59 10.66 15.49 -4.14
CA GLY A 59 9.49 15.83 -3.31
C GLY A 59 8.67 14.64 -2.79
N PHE A 60 9.04 13.39 -3.10
CA PHE A 60 8.42 12.23 -2.47
C PHE A 60 8.84 12.15 -0.99
N ARG A 61 7.86 11.97 -0.11
CA ARG A 61 8.09 11.92 1.34
C ARG A 61 7.41 10.75 2.02
N ARG A 62 6.68 9.92 1.27
CA ARG A 62 5.90 8.81 1.83
C ARG A 62 6.12 7.54 1.04
N ALA A 63 6.17 6.42 1.74
CA ALA A 63 6.30 5.11 1.12
C ALA A 63 5.45 4.07 1.85
N ILE A 64 4.97 3.12 1.07
CA ILE A 64 4.26 1.93 1.55
C ILE A 64 4.92 0.67 0.98
N ALA A 65 5.23 -0.27 1.86
CA ALA A 65 5.73 -1.60 1.48
C ALA A 65 4.56 -2.61 1.44
N LEU A 66 4.28 -3.11 0.25
CA LEU A 66 3.17 -4.02 -0.09
C LEU A 66 3.70 -5.26 -0.83
N THR A 67 4.59 -6.02 -0.18
CA THR A 67 5.10 -7.27 -0.72
C THR A 67 4.46 -8.46 -0.01
N PRO A 68 4.43 -9.67 -0.61
CA PRO A 68 3.91 -10.87 0.04
C PRO A 68 4.82 -11.40 1.16
N ASN A 69 5.89 -10.68 1.54
CA ASN A 69 6.86 -11.09 2.55
C ASN A 69 6.98 -10.01 3.64
N ASP A 70 6.57 -10.34 4.87
CA ASP A 70 6.55 -9.40 5.99
C ASP A 70 7.93 -9.01 6.50
N ALA A 71 8.90 -9.91 6.43
CA ALA A 71 10.29 -9.61 6.73
C ALA A 71 10.85 -8.59 5.72
N LEU A 72 10.58 -8.76 4.43
CA LEU A 72 10.97 -7.81 3.40
C LEU A 72 10.26 -6.46 3.58
N ASN A 73 8.96 -6.45 3.86
CA ASN A 73 8.23 -5.21 4.15
C ASN A 73 8.86 -4.44 5.32
N SER A 74 9.23 -5.16 6.39
CA SER A 74 9.87 -4.56 7.57
C SER A 74 11.26 -4.01 7.24
N LEU A 75 12.09 -4.78 6.53
CA LEU A 75 13.42 -4.38 6.09
C LEU A 75 13.37 -3.11 5.22
N VAL A 76 12.48 -3.08 4.24
CA VAL A 76 12.26 -1.92 3.35
C VAL A 76 11.84 -0.69 4.15
N VAL A 77 10.87 -0.80 5.05
CA VAL A 77 10.42 0.36 5.84
C VAL A 77 11.54 0.89 6.75
N ASN A 78 12.28 0.01 7.41
CA ASN A 78 13.40 0.41 8.27
C ASN A 78 14.54 1.09 7.52
N HIS A 79 14.73 0.74 6.25
CA HIS A 79 15.69 1.37 5.38
C HIS A 79 15.19 2.76 4.94
N ILE A 80 13.97 2.84 4.40
CA ILE A 80 13.41 4.09 3.85
C ILE A 80 13.19 5.17 4.93
N GLN A 81 12.92 4.79 6.18
CA GLN A 81 12.66 5.78 7.25
C GLN A 81 13.84 6.73 7.50
N ALA A 82 15.08 6.33 7.16
CA ALA A 82 16.24 7.22 7.25
C ALA A 82 16.14 8.42 6.28
N PHE A 83 15.41 8.27 5.17
CA PHE A 83 15.23 9.28 4.14
C PHE A 83 13.93 10.07 4.32
N PHE A 84 12.82 9.37 4.62
CA PHE A 84 11.48 9.98 4.65
C PHE A 84 10.95 10.27 6.06
N GLY A 85 11.63 9.77 7.09
CA GLY A 85 11.21 9.86 8.49
C GLY A 85 10.18 8.79 8.89
N ILE A 86 10.27 8.34 10.15
CA ILE A 86 9.48 7.23 10.72
C ILE A 86 7.96 7.38 10.55
N ASN A 87 7.44 8.61 10.59
CA ASN A 87 5.99 8.88 10.52
C ASN A 87 5.43 8.87 9.10
N SER A 88 6.28 8.67 8.09
CA SER A 88 5.94 8.78 6.68
C SER A 88 6.09 7.47 5.91
N VAL A 89 6.52 6.40 6.58
CA VAL A 89 6.79 5.10 5.96
C VAL A 89 5.93 4.04 6.61
N PHE A 90 5.27 3.23 5.78
CA PHE A 90 4.25 2.29 6.22
C PHE A 90 4.46 0.90 5.63
N LYS A 91 4.01 -0.15 6.34
CA LYS A 91 3.99 -1.52 5.82
C LYS A 91 2.60 -2.15 5.91
N SER A 92 2.27 -3.06 5.01
CA SER A 92 1.18 -4.02 5.22
C SER A 92 1.66 -5.24 5.98
N ILE A 93 0.71 -5.95 6.60
CA ILE A 93 0.88 -7.36 6.99
C ILE A 93 0.48 -8.21 5.78
N ALA A 94 1.41 -9.02 5.29
CA ALA A 94 1.23 -9.86 4.12
C ALA A 94 0.30 -11.03 4.42
N SER A 95 0.51 -11.71 5.56
CA SER A 95 -0.28 -12.86 6.00
C SER A 95 -0.60 -12.76 7.48
N LEU A 96 -1.84 -13.09 7.85
CA LEU A 96 -2.24 -13.22 9.26
C LEU A 96 -1.75 -14.52 9.90
N LYS A 97 -1.31 -15.49 9.09
CA LYS A 97 -0.67 -16.72 9.59
C LYS A 97 0.77 -16.37 9.97
N GLU A 98 1.02 -16.24 11.26
CA GLU A 98 2.37 -16.01 11.78
C GLU A 98 3.26 -17.22 11.47
N ASN A 99 4.38 -16.98 10.78
CA ASN A 99 5.48 -17.92 10.76
C ASN A 99 6.62 -17.42 11.68
N ALA A 100 7.58 -18.30 12.01
CA ALA A 100 8.66 -17.98 12.94
C ALA A 100 9.56 -16.81 12.47
N LEU A 101 9.70 -16.61 11.15
CA LEU A 101 10.46 -15.49 10.58
C LEU A 101 9.73 -14.15 10.80
N ASP A 102 8.39 -14.16 10.71
CA ASP A 102 7.56 -12.98 10.96
C ASP A 102 7.62 -12.54 12.44
N GLN A 103 7.65 -13.50 13.37
CA GLN A 103 7.82 -13.20 14.79
C GLN A 103 9.19 -12.57 15.07
N ALA A 104 10.27 -13.16 14.56
CA ALA A 104 11.62 -12.60 14.72
C ALA A 104 11.72 -11.18 14.12
N ALA A 105 11.11 -10.93 12.96
CA ALA A 105 11.09 -9.61 12.34
C ALA A 105 10.30 -8.56 13.16
N LYS A 106 9.20 -8.96 13.81
CA LYS A 106 8.42 -8.07 14.70
C LYS A 106 9.21 -7.69 15.95
N GLU A 107 9.95 -8.63 16.53
CA GLU A 107 10.75 -8.41 17.74
C GLU A 107 11.94 -7.46 17.50
N HIS A 108 12.56 -7.53 16.32
CA HIS A 108 13.74 -6.73 16.01
C HIS A 108 13.41 -5.35 15.41
N HIS A 109 12.17 -5.14 14.95
CA HIS A 109 11.78 -3.92 14.20
C HIS A 109 10.40 -3.34 14.60
N PRO A 110 10.22 -2.96 15.89
CA PRO A 110 8.91 -2.56 16.43
C PRO A 110 8.40 -1.19 15.96
N LEU A 111 9.23 -0.40 15.27
CA LEU A 111 8.98 1.02 14.99
C LEU A 111 8.20 1.30 13.70
N SER A 112 7.89 0.27 12.90
CA SER A 112 7.26 0.45 11.58
C SER A 112 5.74 0.57 11.69
N THR A 113 5.18 1.66 11.15
CA THR A 113 3.75 1.95 11.21
C THR A 113 2.98 1.08 10.20
N LEU A 114 1.87 0.46 10.62
CA LEU A 114 1.00 -0.27 9.70
C LEU A 114 0.22 0.69 8.80
N ALA A 115 0.15 0.35 7.51
CA ALA A 115 -0.64 1.09 6.53
C ALA A 115 -2.14 0.82 6.67
N PHE A 116 -2.51 -0.40 7.05
CA PHE A 116 -3.90 -0.87 7.14
C PHE A 116 -4.17 -1.45 8.52
N ASP A 117 -5.43 -1.80 8.78
CA ASP A 117 -5.80 -2.48 10.02
C ASP A 117 -4.98 -3.78 10.20
N LYS A 118 -4.63 -4.13 11.43
CA LYS A 118 -3.82 -5.32 11.73
C LYS A 118 -4.50 -6.63 11.31
N ASN A 119 -5.81 -6.61 11.11
CA ASN A 119 -6.60 -7.76 10.65
C ASN A 119 -6.77 -7.76 9.12
N PHE A 120 -6.21 -6.78 8.40
CA PHE A 120 -6.27 -6.74 6.95
C PHE A 120 -5.25 -7.71 6.34
N ASN A 121 -5.73 -8.73 5.63
CA ASN A 121 -4.90 -9.69 4.93
C ASN A 121 -4.62 -9.22 3.51
N PHE A 122 -3.43 -8.65 3.29
CA PHE A 122 -3.03 -8.11 1.99
C PHE A 122 -2.99 -9.18 0.88
N ILE A 123 -2.46 -10.38 1.15
CA ILE A 123 -2.38 -11.44 0.13
C ILE A 123 -3.78 -11.86 -0.32
N GLU A 124 -4.70 -12.02 0.63
CA GLU A 124 -6.09 -12.37 0.32
C GLU A 124 -6.79 -11.25 -0.45
N ALA A 125 -6.62 -9.99 -0.04
CA ALA A 125 -7.19 -8.85 -0.73
C ALA A 125 -6.69 -8.75 -2.19
N SER A 126 -5.38 -8.91 -2.40
CA SER A 126 -4.79 -8.93 -3.73
C SER A 126 -5.30 -10.09 -4.59
N LYS A 127 -5.52 -11.26 -3.99
CA LYS A 127 -6.11 -12.41 -4.69
C LYS A 127 -7.56 -12.16 -5.07
N LYS A 128 -8.38 -11.62 -4.16
CA LYS A 128 -9.80 -11.30 -4.43
C LYS A 128 -9.95 -10.26 -5.53
N ILE A 129 -9.07 -9.25 -5.57
CA ILE A 129 -9.04 -8.27 -6.68
C ILE A 129 -8.73 -8.96 -8.01
N LEU A 130 -7.69 -9.79 -8.06
CA LEU A 130 -7.32 -10.51 -9.28
C LEU A 130 -8.44 -11.42 -9.78
N GLU A 131 -9.22 -12.02 -8.87
CA GLU A 131 -10.35 -12.89 -9.17
C GLU A 131 -11.66 -12.11 -9.46
N GLY A 132 -11.64 -10.77 -9.43
CA GLY A 132 -12.85 -9.95 -9.62
C GLY A 132 -13.89 -10.09 -8.49
N LYS A 133 -13.46 -10.48 -7.29
CA LYS A 133 -14.32 -10.65 -6.10
C LYS A 133 -14.23 -9.48 -5.13
N ALA A 134 -13.35 -8.54 -5.42
CA ALA A 134 -13.19 -7.31 -4.68
C ALA A 134 -12.68 -6.23 -5.62
N SER A 135 -12.93 -4.98 -5.25
CA SER A 135 -12.50 -3.81 -6.01
C SER A 135 -12.05 -2.69 -5.08
N ILE A 136 -11.32 -1.74 -5.65
CA ILE A 136 -11.08 -0.44 -5.02
C ILE A 136 -12.10 0.53 -5.57
N VAL A 137 -12.74 1.30 -4.70
CA VAL A 137 -13.75 2.31 -5.07
C VAL A 137 -13.54 3.61 -4.33
N GLU A 138 -13.85 4.74 -4.97
CA GLU A 138 -13.97 6.04 -4.31
C GLU A 138 -15.44 6.31 -3.97
N LYS A 139 -15.72 6.63 -2.70
CA LYS A 139 -17.05 7.11 -2.28
C LYS A 139 -16.98 7.99 -1.04
N ASP A 140 -18.07 8.69 -0.75
CA ASP A 140 -18.19 9.44 0.50
C ASP A 140 -18.29 8.50 1.71
N ALA A 141 -17.70 8.89 2.83
CA ALA A 141 -17.72 8.15 4.08
C ALA A 141 -19.14 7.91 4.61
N SER A 142 -20.11 8.78 4.28
CA SER A 142 -21.51 8.54 4.66
C SER A 142 -22.15 7.38 3.91
N LEU A 143 -21.52 6.88 2.84
CA LEU A 143 -21.98 5.77 2.00
C LEU A 143 -21.19 4.48 2.25
N SER A 144 -20.35 4.42 3.30
CA SER A 144 -19.61 3.21 3.65
C SER A 144 -20.55 2.16 4.24
N GLU A 145 -20.40 0.92 3.80
CA GLU A 145 -20.96 -0.27 4.43
C GLU A 145 -20.00 -0.79 5.51
N GLU A 146 -20.52 -1.56 6.47
CA GLU A 146 -19.73 -2.12 7.58
C GLU A 146 -18.52 -2.94 7.13
N LYS A 147 -18.64 -3.62 5.98
CA LYS A 147 -17.59 -4.47 5.41
C LYS A 147 -16.54 -3.69 4.62
N ASP A 148 -16.74 -2.40 4.36
CA ASP A 148 -15.82 -1.62 3.55
C ASP A 148 -14.57 -1.27 4.36
N ILE A 149 -13.41 -1.51 3.78
CA ILE A 149 -12.14 -1.28 4.44
C ILE A 149 -11.56 0.04 3.92
N PRO A 150 -11.52 1.11 4.73
CA PRO A 150 -10.97 2.39 4.30
C PRO A 150 -9.45 2.28 4.09
N ILE A 151 -8.97 2.73 2.94
CA ILE A 151 -7.55 2.71 2.56
C ILE A 151 -6.96 4.12 2.68
N PHE A 152 -7.54 5.09 1.95
CA PHE A 152 -7.09 6.47 1.94
C PHE A 152 -8.24 7.45 2.08
N GLN A 153 -8.08 8.44 2.95
CA GLN A 153 -8.95 9.61 2.97
C GLN A 153 -8.42 10.64 1.97
N ILE A 154 -9.29 11.11 1.08
CA ILE A 154 -8.96 12.19 0.16
C ILE A 154 -9.05 13.52 0.94
N LYS A 155 -8.02 14.35 0.77
CA LYS A 155 -7.90 15.69 1.34
C LYS A 155 -7.71 16.69 0.20
N GLU A 156 -7.94 17.97 0.48
CA GLU A 156 -7.81 19.05 -0.50
C GLU A 156 -6.45 19.04 -1.24
N LYS A 157 -5.38 18.62 -0.56
CA LYS A 157 -4.01 18.58 -1.11
C LYS A 157 -3.39 17.19 -1.10
N GLY A 158 -4.20 16.15 -1.35
CA GLY A 158 -3.70 14.79 -1.59
C GLY A 158 -4.46 13.73 -0.79
N ILE A 159 -3.78 12.67 -0.38
CA ILE A 159 -4.38 11.54 0.34
C ILE A 159 -3.75 11.34 1.72
N LYS A 160 -4.51 10.78 2.66
CA LYS A 160 -4.04 10.38 3.99
C LYS A 160 -4.37 8.89 4.21
N ILE A 161 -3.40 8.12 4.70
CA ILE A 161 -3.64 6.74 5.14
C ILE A 161 -4.60 6.74 6.33
N ILE A 162 -5.66 5.94 6.24
CA ILE A 162 -6.62 5.76 7.32
C ILE A 162 -6.11 4.63 8.22
N ARG A 163 -5.90 4.92 9.50
CA ARG A 163 -5.48 3.93 10.49
C ARG A 163 -6.63 3.58 11.43
N SER A 164 -6.50 2.46 12.12
CA SER A 164 -7.46 2.05 13.16
C SER A 164 -7.66 3.18 14.18
N GLY A 165 -8.91 3.49 14.49
CA GLY A 165 -9.29 4.61 15.38
C GLY A 165 -9.26 6.01 14.76
N ASN A 166 -8.84 6.18 13.49
CA ASN A 166 -9.03 7.46 12.81
C ASN A 166 -10.49 7.65 12.43
N LYS A 167 -11.05 8.82 12.74
CA LYS A 167 -12.33 9.25 12.19
C LYS A 167 -12.22 9.35 10.67
N VAL A 168 -13.15 8.70 9.99
CA VAL A 168 -13.28 8.70 8.52
C VAL A 168 -14.41 9.66 8.14
N GLU A 169 -14.14 10.57 7.21
CA GLU A 169 -15.10 11.61 6.79
C GLU A 169 -14.81 12.09 5.36
N GLY A 170 -15.82 12.61 4.67
CA GLY A 170 -15.72 13.08 3.29
C GLY A 170 -15.38 11.95 2.30
N LYS A 171 -14.69 12.29 1.21
CA LYS A 171 -14.30 11.31 0.18
C LYS A 171 -13.19 10.37 0.63
N VAL A 172 -13.36 9.08 0.36
CA VAL A 172 -12.47 8.01 0.80
C VAL A 172 -12.34 6.96 -0.30
N ILE A 173 -11.14 6.41 -0.43
CA ILE A 173 -10.81 5.24 -1.25
C ILE A 173 -10.95 4.01 -0.34
N TYR A 174 -11.84 3.09 -0.71
CA TYR A 174 -12.15 1.87 0.01
C TYR A 174 -11.73 0.63 -0.78
N TYR A 175 -11.35 -0.41 -0.04
CA TYR A 175 -11.40 -1.78 -0.51
C TYR A 175 -12.78 -2.36 -0.18
N VAL A 176 -13.44 -2.93 -1.18
CA VAL A 176 -14.79 -3.47 -1.05
C VAL A 176 -14.82 -4.88 -1.61
N GLU A 177 -15.29 -5.84 -0.82
CA GLU A 177 -15.57 -7.19 -1.32
C GLU A 177 -16.93 -7.21 -2.00
N GLU A 178 -16.99 -7.75 -3.21
CA GLU A 178 -18.24 -7.89 -3.95
C GLU A 178 -19.11 -8.95 -3.26
N LYS A 179 -20.42 -8.68 -3.15
CA LYS A 179 -21.33 -9.73 -2.70
C LYS A 179 -21.34 -10.79 -3.79
N LYS A 180 -21.08 -12.05 -3.45
CA LYS A 180 -21.47 -13.16 -4.32
C LYS A 180 -22.97 -13.01 -4.56
N GLU A 181 -23.37 -12.65 -5.76
CA GLU A 181 -24.72 -12.98 -6.21
C GLU A 181 -24.80 -14.51 -6.19
N LEU A 182 -25.52 -15.04 -5.21
CA LEU A 182 -25.93 -16.44 -5.21
C LEU A 182 -26.95 -16.55 -6.35
N ILE A 183 -26.46 -16.98 -7.52
CA ILE A 183 -27.30 -17.43 -8.64
C ILE A 183 -27.83 -18.82 -8.30
#